data_AF-Q0VC99-F1
#
_entry.id   AF-Q0VC99-F1
#
_cell.length_a   1.000
_cell.length_b   1.000
_cell.length_c   1.000
_cell.angle_alpha   90.00
_cell.angle_beta   90.00
_cell.angle_gamma   90.00
#
_symmetry.space_group_name_H-M   'P 1'
#
loop_
_entity.id
_entity.type
_entity.pdbx_description
1 polymer ?
#
loop_
_entity_poly.entity_id
_entity_poly.type
_entity_poly.pdbx_seq_one_letter_code
_entity_poly.pdbx_strand_id
1 'polypeptide(L)'
;MDAYPPHRVGLTRARSLGGLGRGSPSVSCSRLRQVQRILTQSSKSRPDGILCILGIDSRYNEGCRELANYLLLGLYIQNASDFEKTGFSEEVLDDVIILIKSDSVHLYCNPVNYRYLLPYVAHWRNLHFHCMTENEYEDEEAAEEFKIASFVDMVRDCSRIGIPYSSQGVYLTVIHFRTLLGWRMSRKSLLLLSVETFIWKTH
;
A
#
# COMPACT_ATOMS: atom_id res chain seq x y z
N MET A 1 30.89 66.05 4.48
CA MET A 1 29.91 65.41 3.57
C MET A 1 30.27 63.94 3.58
N ASP A 2 29.77 63.25 4.60
CA ASP A 2 30.35 61.98 5.04
C ASP A 2 29.43 60.87 4.54
N ALA A 3 29.84 60.24 3.45
CA ALA A 3 29.07 59.20 2.79
C ALA A 3 29.15 57.90 3.59
N TYR A 4 28.02 57.51 4.20
CA TYR A 4 27.89 56.21 4.85
C TYR A 4 28.10 55.06 3.86
N PRO A 5 28.78 53.97 4.25
CA PRO A 5 28.91 52.78 3.41
C PRO A 5 27.56 52.04 3.29
N PRO A 6 27.29 51.38 2.15
CA PRO A 6 26.03 50.68 1.94
C PRO A 6 25.90 49.46 2.86
N HIS A 7 24.75 49.36 3.54
CA HIS A 7 24.42 48.19 4.36
C HIS A 7 24.42 46.91 3.53
N ARG A 8 25.20 45.91 3.96
CA ARG A 8 25.02 44.52 3.49
C ARG A 8 23.65 44.03 3.95
N VAL A 9 22.69 44.00 3.02
CA VAL A 9 21.47 43.20 3.20
C VAL A 9 21.91 41.74 3.24
N GLY A 10 22.04 41.19 4.43
CA GLY A 10 22.21 39.76 4.61
C GLY A 10 20.97 39.07 4.06
N LEU A 11 21.10 38.37 2.94
CA LEU A 11 20.09 37.45 2.45
C LEU A 11 19.90 36.38 3.51
N THR A 12 18.89 36.57 4.34
CA THR A 12 18.44 35.63 5.36
C THR A 12 18.19 34.32 4.64
N ARG A 13 19.05 33.33 4.93
CA ARG A 13 18.95 31.96 4.41
C ARG A 13 17.50 31.53 4.50
N ALA A 14 16.83 31.42 3.35
CA ALA A 14 15.43 31.08 3.29
C ALA A 14 15.25 29.77 4.05
N ARG A 15 14.61 29.85 5.22
CA ARG A 15 14.18 28.66 5.95
C ARG A 15 13.21 27.97 5.02
N SER A 16 13.60 26.79 4.54
CA SER A 16 12.75 25.91 3.76
C SER A 16 11.37 25.87 4.41
N LEU A 17 10.32 26.26 3.67
CA LEU A 17 8.97 25.90 4.08
C LEU A 17 8.96 24.39 4.29
N GLY A 18 8.48 23.98 5.47
CA GLY A 18 8.70 22.63 5.97
C GLY A 18 8.18 21.60 5.00
N GLY A 19 9.07 20.74 4.49
CA GLY A 19 8.63 19.56 3.78
C GLY A 19 7.82 18.68 4.73
N LEU A 20 6.54 18.48 4.42
CA LEU A 20 5.74 17.39 4.96
C LEU A 20 6.59 16.12 4.95
N GLY A 21 6.63 15.43 6.10
CA GLY A 21 7.70 14.50 6.43
C GLY A 21 7.80 13.31 5.50
N ARG A 22 8.52 13.46 4.36
CA ARG A 22 9.02 12.36 3.54
C ARG A 22 9.95 11.51 4.42
N GLY A 23 9.37 10.52 5.08
CA GLY A 23 10.12 9.60 5.92
C GLY A 23 11.16 8.85 5.09
N SER A 24 12.29 8.51 5.72
CA SER A 24 13.47 8.07 4.99
C SER A 24 13.20 6.85 4.09
N PRO A 25 13.60 6.89 2.79
CA PRO A 25 13.53 5.74 1.89
C PRO A 25 14.18 4.48 2.47
N SER A 26 15.25 4.63 3.28
CA SER A 26 15.91 3.50 3.94
C SER A 26 14.99 2.78 4.93
N VAL A 27 14.09 3.49 5.60
CA VAL A 27 13.12 2.92 6.55
C VAL A 27 12.04 2.16 5.80
N SER A 28 11.41 2.77 4.78
CA SER A 28 10.38 2.07 3.98
C SER A 28 10.94 0.81 3.31
N CYS A 29 12.12 0.89 2.70
CA CYS A 29 12.79 -0.29 2.13
C CYS A 29 13.16 -1.35 3.18
N SER A 30 13.49 -0.95 4.41
CA SER A 30 13.77 -1.91 5.50
C SER A 30 12.50 -2.60 5.98
N ARG A 31 11.38 -1.86 6.07
CA ARG A 31 10.06 -2.40 6.41
C ARG A 31 9.55 -3.38 5.35
N LEU A 32 9.69 -3.04 4.06
CA LEU A 32 9.39 -3.96 2.96
C LEU A 32 10.21 -5.26 3.07
N ARG A 33 11.53 -5.17 3.23
CA ARG A 33 12.38 -6.36 3.40
C ARG A 33 11.99 -7.21 4.62
N GLN A 34 11.52 -6.60 5.71
CA GLN A 34 11.03 -7.33 6.88
C GLN A 34 9.78 -8.15 6.55
N VAL A 35 8.87 -7.61 5.73
CA VAL A 35 7.68 -8.32 5.23
C VAL A 35 8.08 -9.43 4.27
N GLN A 36 8.97 -9.16 3.29
CA GLN A 36 9.46 -10.17 2.35
C GLN A 36 10.17 -11.35 3.03
N ARG A 37 10.82 -11.15 4.18
CA ARG A 37 11.45 -12.25 4.94
C ARG A 37 10.46 -13.31 5.42
N ILE A 38 9.18 -12.97 5.62
CA ILE A 38 8.10 -13.93 5.92
C ILE A 38 7.95 -14.94 4.77
N LEU A 39 8.12 -14.48 3.52
CA LEU A 39 8.03 -15.29 2.29
C LEU A 39 9.29 -16.12 2.01
N THR A 40 10.41 -15.84 2.69
CA THR A 40 11.65 -16.62 2.55
C THR A 40 11.82 -17.71 3.62
N GLN A 41 11.08 -17.65 4.73
CA GLN A 41 11.21 -18.61 5.83
C GLN A 41 10.71 -20.01 5.43
N SER A 42 11.45 -21.05 5.81
CA SER A 42 11.12 -22.44 5.51
C SER A 42 9.88 -22.90 6.28
N SER A 43 8.74 -23.02 5.61
CA SER A 43 7.53 -23.64 6.18
C SER A 43 6.71 -24.37 5.12
N LYS A 44 6.02 -25.45 5.51
CA LYS A 44 5.15 -26.23 4.60
C LYS A 44 3.96 -25.42 4.05
N SER A 45 3.58 -24.36 4.76
CA SER A 45 2.40 -23.51 4.51
C SER A 45 2.79 -22.08 4.14
N ARG A 46 3.91 -21.91 3.43
CA ARG A 46 4.42 -20.59 3.04
C ARG A 46 3.57 -20.00 1.91
N PRO A 47 3.05 -18.76 2.04
CA PRO A 47 2.48 -18.07 0.89
C PRO A 47 3.57 -17.66 -0.11
N ASP A 48 3.16 -17.45 -1.35
CA ASP A 48 4.02 -16.99 -2.44
C ASP A 48 4.06 -15.45 -2.50
N GLY A 49 2.97 -14.80 -2.05
CA GLY A 49 2.90 -13.36 -1.83
C GLY A 49 1.97 -12.96 -0.68
N ILE A 50 2.10 -11.70 -0.24
CA ILE A 50 1.22 -11.05 0.74
C ILE A 50 0.41 -9.98 0.01
N LEU A 51 -0.91 -10.14 -0.01
CA LEU A 51 -1.83 -9.26 -0.73
C LEU A 51 -2.51 -8.31 0.27
N CYS A 52 -2.44 -7.03 -0.05
CA CYS A 52 -2.99 -5.93 0.73
C CYS A 52 -3.87 -5.10 -0.19
N ILE A 53 -5.19 -5.28 -0.10
CA ILE A 53 -6.20 -4.45 -0.76
C ILE A 53 -6.70 -3.46 0.30
N LEU A 54 -6.83 -2.18 -0.06
CA LEU A 54 -7.41 -1.14 0.80
C LEU A 54 -8.89 -0.89 0.42
N GLY A 55 -9.54 0.05 1.10
CA GLY A 55 -10.91 0.45 0.77
C GLY A 55 -11.99 -0.64 0.76
N ILE A 56 -13.05 -0.33 0.01
CA ILE A 56 -14.29 -1.09 -0.06
C ILE A 56 -14.11 -2.51 -0.61
N ASP A 57 -13.20 -2.72 -1.56
CA ASP A 57 -12.91 -4.03 -2.16
C ASP A 57 -12.37 -5.04 -1.13
N SER A 58 -11.71 -4.55 -0.08
CA SER A 58 -11.27 -5.36 1.05
C SER A 58 -12.29 -5.47 2.20
N ARG A 59 -13.43 -4.75 2.09
CA ARG A 59 -14.33 -4.38 3.18
C ARG A 59 -13.61 -3.65 4.32
N TYR A 60 -12.75 -2.70 3.97
CA TYR A 60 -11.93 -1.90 4.90
C TYR A 60 -11.11 -2.78 5.86
N ASN A 61 -10.34 -3.73 5.30
CA ASN A 61 -9.56 -4.69 6.09
C ASN A 61 -8.49 -3.96 6.93
N GLU A 62 -8.70 -3.92 8.24
CA GLU A 62 -7.78 -3.30 9.20
C GLU A 62 -6.35 -3.85 9.16
N GLY A 63 -6.17 -5.14 8.89
CA GLY A 63 -4.84 -5.72 8.71
C GLY A 63 -4.13 -5.18 7.46
N CYS A 64 -4.88 -4.94 6.38
CA CYS A 64 -4.34 -4.31 5.18
C CYS A 64 -3.97 -2.85 5.47
N ARG A 65 -4.85 -2.10 6.15
CA ARG A 65 -4.60 -0.71 6.56
C ARG A 65 -3.41 -0.57 7.50
N GLU A 66 -3.24 -1.48 8.45
CA GLU A 66 -2.06 -1.58 9.32
C GLU A 66 -0.77 -1.84 8.51
N LEU A 67 -0.81 -2.78 7.55
CA LEU A 67 0.34 -3.10 6.70
C LEU A 67 0.72 -1.93 5.78
N ALA A 68 -0.26 -1.29 5.13
CA ALA A 68 -0.04 -0.12 4.31
C ALA A 68 0.57 1.03 5.13
N ASN A 69 0.04 1.32 6.31
CA ASN A 69 0.63 2.29 7.24
C ASN A 69 2.05 1.94 7.67
N TYR A 70 2.32 0.66 7.93
CA TYR A 70 3.67 0.21 8.23
C TYR A 70 4.62 0.49 7.05
N LEU A 71 4.27 0.11 5.82
CA LEU A 71 5.14 0.30 4.65
C LEU A 71 5.30 1.78 4.23
N LEU A 72 4.21 2.55 4.33
CA LEU A 72 4.07 3.93 3.86
C LEU A 72 4.20 4.95 5.02
N LEU A 73 4.90 4.56 6.08
CA LEU A 73 5.37 5.43 7.16
C LEU A 73 4.26 6.22 7.91
N GLY A 74 3.08 5.63 7.99
CA GLY A 74 1.90 6.19 8.68
C GLY A 74 1.05 7.12 7.83
N LEU A 75 1.15 7.06 6.49
CA LEU A 75 0.36 7.88 5.55
C LEU A 75 -1.13 7.93 5.94
N TYR A 76 -1.79 6.79 6.11
CA TYR A 76 -3.22 6.70 6.44
C TYR A 76 -3.53 6.96 7.94
N ILE A 77 -2.55 7.30 8.78
CA ILE A 77 -2.74 7.70 10.18
C ILE A 77 -2.54 9.21 10.35
N GLN A 78 -1.55 9.80 9.68
CA GLN A 78 -1.25 11.24 9.76
C GLN A 78 -2.37 12.08 9.13
N ASN A 79 -3.09 11.51 8.17
CA ASN A 79 -3.98 12.22 7.28
C ASN A 79 -5.31 12.70 7.90
N ALA A 80 -5.81 12.08 8.99
CA ALA A 80 -7.13 12.41 9.55
C ALA A 80 -7.31 13.90 9.97
N SER A 81 -6.21 14.62 10.24
CA SER A 81 -6.27 16.05 10.63
C SER A 81 -5.70 17.02 9.59
N ASP A 82 -5.06 16.53 8.53
CA ASP A 82 -4.51 17.35 7.44
C ASP A 82 -5.30 17.20 6.12
N PHE A 83 -6.13 16.14 5.98
CA PHE A 83 -7.08 16.02 4.87
C PHE A 83 -8.16 17.10 4.88
N GLU A 84 -8.73 17.44 6.06
CA GLU A 84 -9.66 18.58 6.18
C GLU A 84 -9.04 19.92 5.76
N LYS A 85 -7.71 20.08 5.88
CA LYS A 85 -7.00 21.30 5.46
C LYS A 85 -6.64 21.33 3.98
N THR A 86 -6.66 20.18 3.31
CA THR A 86 -6.26 20.03 1.90
C THR A 86 -7.42 19.73 0.96
N GLY A 87 -8.61 19.43 1.50
CA GLY A 87 -9.84 19.24 0.73
C GLY A 87 -10.03 17.85 0.11
N PHE A 88 -9.21 16.87 0.51
CA PHE A 88 -9.33 15.47 0.08
C PHE A 88 -10.01 14.65 1.17
N SER A 89 -10.89 13.69 0.80
CA SER A 89 -11.44 12.73 1.76
C SER A 89 -10.48 11.55 1.98
N GLU A 90 -10.68 10.82 3.10
CA GLU A 90 -9.92 9.60 3.41
C GLU A 90 -10.08 8.52 2.31
N GLU A 91 -11.23 8.53 1.63
CA GLU A 91 -11.64 7.65 0.53
C GLU A 91 -10.75 7.75 -0.72
N VAL A 92 -9.99 8.84 -0.88
CA VAL A 92 -9.16 9.04 -2.08
C VAL A 92 -8.10 7.93 -2.19
N LEU A 93 -7.43 7.59 -1.09
CA LEU A 93 -6.32 6.62 -1.06
C LEU A 93 -6.77 5.14 -0.96
N ASP A 94 -8.07 4.86 -1.03
CA ASP A 94 -8.61 3.52 -0.79
C ASP A 94 -8.47 2.57 -1.99
N ASP A 95 -8.47 3.09 -3.22
CA ASP A 95 -8.26 2.30 -4.45
C ASP A 95 -6.78 2.00 -4.69
N VAL A 96 -6.25 1.06 -3.89
CA VAL A 96 -4.85 0.62 -3.90
C VAL A 96 -4.76 -0.88 -3.59
N ILE A 97 -4.00 -1.61 -4.42
CA ILE A 97 -3.68 -3.03 -4.21
C ILE A 97 -2.16 -3.21 -4.20
N ILE A 98 -1.62 -3.74 -3.11
CA ILE A 98 -0.20 -4.07 -2.97
C ILE A 98 -0.04 -5.59 -2.87
N LEU A 99 0.71 -6.19 -3.79
CA LEU A 99 1.14 -7.59 -3.70
C LEU A 99 2.66 -7.65 -3.50
N ILE A 100 3.08 -8.12 -2.32
CA ILE A 100 4.48 -8.25 -1.96
C ILE A 100 4.89 -9.69 -2.20
N LYS A 101 5.84 -9.93 -3.11
CA LYS A 101 6.49 -11.22 -3.36
C LYS A 101 7.86 -11.26 -2.69
N SER A 102 8.55 -12.39 -2.70
CA SER A 102 9.87 -12.56 -2.06
C SER A 102 10.94 -11.59 -2.54
N ASP A 103 10.84 -11.16 -3.78
CA ASP A 103 11.87 -10.45 -4.55
C ASP A 103 11.32 -9.32 -5.43
N SER A 104 9.99 -9.20 -5.58
CA SER A 104 9.31 -8.09 -6.25
C SER A 104 8.14 -7.54 -5.42
N VAL A 105 7.64 -6.37 -5.82
CA VAL A 105 6.37 -5.80 -5.33
C VAL A 105 5.57 -5.34 -6.52
N HIS A 106 4.29 -5.68 -6.56
CA HIS A 106 3.34 -5.12 -7.51
C HIS A 106 2.42 -4.15 -6.77
N LEU A 107 2.11 -3.01 -7.39
CA LEU A 107 1.28 -1.95 -6.85
C LEU A 107 0.30 -1.49 -7.93
N TYR A 108 -0.98 -1.84 -7.77
CA TYR A 108 -2.06 -1.16 -8.48
C TYR A 108 -2.50 0.08 -7.69
N CYS A 109 -2.75 1.17 -8.40
CA CYS A 109 -3.44 2.36 -7.90
C CYS A 109 -3.94 3.22 -9.07
N ASN A 110 -5.03 3.96 -8.86
CA ASN A 110 -5.47 4.96 -9.83
C ASN A 110 -4.47 6.13 -10.01
N PRO A 111 -4.62 6.98 -11.07
CA PRO A 111 -3.68 8.07 -11.37
C PRO A 111 -3.60 9.15 -10.29
N VAL A 112 -4.68 9.35 -9.53
CA VAL A 112 -4.72 10.29 -8.38
C VAL A 112 -3.79 9.78 -7.28
N ASN A 113 -3.94 8.51 -6.90
CA ASN A 113 -3.18 7.85 -5.85
C ASN A 113 -1.70 7.67 -6.20
N TYR A 114 -1.38 7.49 -7.49
CA TYR A 114 0.00 7.43 -7.98
C TYR A 114 0.86 8.59 -7.47
N ARG A 115 0.35 9.83 -7.54
CA ARG A 115 1.08 11.04 -7.10
C ARG A 115 1.41 11.03 -5.61
N TYR A 116 0.53 10.48 -4.77
CA TYR A 116 0.71 10.41 -3.32
C TYR A 116 1.57 9.23 -2.87
N LEU A 117 1.50 8.09 -3.58
CA LEU A 117 2.26 6.88 -3.26
C LEU A 117 3.72 6.95 -3.71
N LEU A 118 3.98 7.53 -4.89
CA LEU A 118 5.30 7.60 -5.51
C LEU A 118 6.43 8.07 -4.57
N PRO A 119 6.28 9.12 -3.73
CA PRO A 119 7.27 9.53 -2.72
C PRO A 119 7.77 8.41 -1.80
N TYR A 120 6.90 7.46 -1.46
CA TYR A 120 7.17 6.39 -0.49
C TYR A 120 7.71 5.13 -1.18
N VAL A 121 7.14 4.78 -2.35
CA VAL A 121 7.38 3.48 -3.00
C VAL A 121 8.44 3.50 -4.10
N ALA A 122 8.77 4.65 -4.71
CA ALA A 122 9.69 4.73 -5.86
C ALA A 122 11.11 4.17 -5.62
N HIS A 123 11.48 3.93 -4.37
CA HIS A 123 12.77 3.39 -3.95
C HIS A 123 12.75 1.87 -3.71
N TRP A 124 11.57 1.22 -3.81
CA TRP A 124 11.43 -0.21 -3.65
C TRP A 124 12.04 -0.95 -4.83
N ARG A 125 12.84 -1.98 -4.53
CA ARG A 125 13.49 -2.81 -5.55
C ARG A 125 12.45 -3.69 -6.24
N ASN A 126 12.55 -3.82 -7.56
CA ASN A 126 11.67 -4.65 -8.39
C ASN A 126 10.18 -4.29 -8.18
N LEU A 127 9.88 -2.99 -8.21
CA LEU A 127 8.51 -2.46 -8.14
C LEU A 127 7.87 -2.47 -9.54
N HIS A 128 6.68 -3.06 -9.63
CA HIS A 128 5.82 -3.07 -10.82
C HIS A 128 4.58 -2.24 -10.54
N PHE A 129 4.44 -1.09 -11.20
CA PHE A 129 3.23 -0.28 -11.13
C PHE A 129 2.19 -0.76 -12.15
N HIS A 130 0.94 -0.80 -11.70
CA HIS A 130 -0.25 -1.05 -12.52
C HIS A 130 -1.15 0.19 -12.36
N CYS A 131 -1.03 1.13 -13.28
CA CYS A 131 -1.71 2.42 -13.21
C CYS A 131 -2.02 2.88 -14.63
N MET A 132 -3.25 3.30 -14.87
CA MET A 132 -3.68 3.90 -16.13
C MET A 132 -3.10 5.32 -16.28
N THR A 133 -3.25 5.93 -17.45
CA THR A 133 -3.11 7.38 -17.59
C THR A 133 -4.36 8.11 -17.04
N GLU A 134 -4.24 9.42 -16.80
CA GLU A 134 -5.38 10.23 -16.34
C GLU A 134 -6.56 10.18 -17.32
N ASN A 135 -6.28 10.20 -18.64
CA ASN A 135 -7.30 10.16 -19.69
C ASN A 135 -8.03 8.82 -19.78
N GLU A 136 -7.31 7.69 -19.61
CA GLU A 136 -7.92 6.36 -19.66
C GLU A 136 -8.80 6.09 -18.42
N TYR A 137 -8.49 6.74 -17.29
CA TYR A 137 -9.26 6.66 -16.04
C TYR A 137 -10.54 7.52 -16.04
N GLU A 138 -10.81 8.29 -17.10
CA GLU A 138 -12.10 9.00 -17.25
C GLU A 138 -13.27 8.03 -17.57
N ASP A 139 -12.97 6.81 -18.02
CA ASP A 139 -13.93 5.75 -18.29
C ASP A 139 -13.98 4.77 -17.09
N GLU A 140 -15.10 4.77 -16.37
CA GLU A 140 -15.32 3.96 -15.15
C GLU A 140 -15.34 2.46 -15.44
N GLU A 141 -15.88 2.04 -16.59
CA GLU A 141 -15.94 0.63 -16.98
C GLU A 141 -14.54 0.13 -17.35
N ALA A 142 -13.79 0.89 -18.14
CA ALA A 142 -12.40 0.58 -18.46
C ALA A 142 -11.49 0.60 -17.23
N ALA A 143 -11.75 1.49 -16.25
CA ALA A 143 -11.00 1.54 -15.00
C ALA A 143 -11.20 0.29 -14.12
N GLU A 144 -12.44 -0.17 -13.96
CA GLU A 144 -12.74 -1.41 -13.22
C GLU A 144 -12.21 -2.65 -13.96
N GLU A 145 -12.35 -2.74 -15.29
CA GLU A 145 -11.74 -3.82 -16.08
C GLU A 145 -10.21 -3.84 -15.92
N PHE A 146 -9.55 -2.68 -15.98
CA PHE A 146 -8.10 -2.56 -15.79
C PHE A 146 -7.67 -2.95 -14.38
N LYS A 147 -8.42 -2.58 -13.33
CA LYS A 147 -8.17 -3.00 -11.94
C LYS A 147 -8.24 -4.52 -11.81
N ILE A 148 -9.25 -5.16 -12.39
CA ILE A 148 -9.41 -6.63 -12.41
C ILE A 148 -8.25 -7.29 -13.20
N ALA A 149 -7.94 -6.80 -14.39
CA ALA A 149 -6.85 -7.34 -15.22
C ALA A 149 -5.48 -7.21 -14.54
N SER A 150 -5.22 -6.06 -13.89
CA SER A 150 -4.03 -5.82 -13.07
C SER A 150 -3.96 -6.81 -11.91
N PHE A 151 -5.05 -6.98 -11.17
CA PHE A 151 -5.13 -7.96 -10.08
C PHE A 151 -4.79 -9.38 -10.56
N VAL A 152 -5.36 -9.81 -11.69
CA VAL A 152 -5.10 -11.13 -12.29
C VAL A 152 -3.62 -11.30 -12.66
N ASP A 153 -2.99 -10.34 -13.35
CA ASP A 153 -1.55 -10.43 -13.68
C ASP A 153 -0.67 -10.45 -12.41
N MET A 154 -1.01 -9.64 -11.41
CA MET A 154 -0.30 -9.63 -10.12
C MET A 154 -0.25 -11.02 -9.48
N VAL A 155 -1.38 -11.74 -9.44
CA VAL A 155 -1.51 -13.02 -8.71
C VAL A 155 -1.24 -14.28 -9.54
N ARG A 156 -1.06 -14.18 -10.87
CA ARG A 156 -1.03 -15.32 -11.80
C ARG A 156 0.00 -16.42 -11.51
N ASP A 157 1.08 -16.08 -10.82
CA ASP A 157 2.21 -16.95 -10.44
C ASP A 157 2.14 -17.42 -8.98
N CYS A 158 1.13 -16.98 -8.23
CA CYS A 158 0.93 -17.33 -6.82
C CYS A 158 -0.03 -18.52 -6.71
N SER A 159 0.35 -19.56 -5.97
CA SER A 159 -0.55 -20.67 -5.61
C SER A 159 -1.25 -20.40 -4.27
N ARG A 160 -0.59 -19.71 -3.35
CA ARG A 160 -1.10 -19.35 -2.02
C ARG A 160 -0.78 -17.91 -1.70
N ILE A 161 -1.81 -17.12 -1.40
CA ILE A 161 -1.65 -15.72 -0.98
C ILE A 161 -1.96 -15.61 0.51
N GLY A 162 -1.16 -14.81 1.22
CA GLY A 162 -1.42 -14.44 2.60
C GLY A 162 -2.11 -13.07 2.70
N ILE A 163 -3.24 -13.00 3.41
CA ILE A 163 -3.99 -11.76 3.64
C ILE A 163 -3.75 -11.25 5.07
N PRO A 164 -3.27 -10.00 5.25
CA PRO A 164 -3.16 -9.34 6.55
C PRO A 164 -4.46 -9.38 7.38
N TYR A 165 -4.32 -9.45 8.71
CA TYR A 165 -5.44 -9.35 9.65
C TYR A 165 -4.99 -8.65 10.95
N SER A 166 -5.80 -7.71 11.44
CA SER A 166 -5.57 -7.05 12.74
C SER A 166 -6.14 -7.87 13.89
N SER A 167 -5.38 -8.01 14.98
CA SER A 167 -5.86 -8.67 16.19
C SER A 167 -6.71 -7.79 17.12
N GLN A 168 -6.94 -6.52 16.77
CA GLN A 168 -7.68 -5.58 17.63
C GLN A 168 -9.21 -5.60 17.38
N GLY A 169 -9.66 -5.99 16.18
CA GLY A 169 -11.07 -6.18 15.85
C GLY A 169 -11.53 -7.63 16.05
N VAL A 170 -11.74 -8.06 17.30
CA VAL A 170 -12.11 -9.46 17.58
C VAL A 170 -13.60 -9.72 17.33
N TYR A 171 -13.87 -10.78 16.55
CA TYR A 171 -15.16 -11.37 16.15
C TYR A 171 -15.85 -10.79 14.90
N LEU A 172 -16.30 -11.72 14.04
CA LEU A 172 -17.18 -11.55 12.86
C LEU A 172 -16.62 -10.94 11.56
N THR A 173 -15.71 -11.67 10.90
CA THR A 173 -16.00 -12.07 9.49
C THR A 173 -15.59 -13.53 9.26
N VAL A 174 -16.56 -14.44 9.35
CA VAL A 174 -16.39 -15.82 8.86
C VAL A 174 -16.57 -15.78 7.34
N ILE A 175 -15.50 -15.59 6.57
CA ILE A 175 -15.54 -15.88 5.13
C ILE A 175 -15.44 -17.39 4.95
N HIS A 176 -16.60 -18.04 4.99
CA HIS A 176 -16.74 -19.48 4.96
C HIS A 176 -16.57 -20.01 3.54
N PHE A 177 -15.38 -20.50 3.17
CA PHE A 177 -15.25 -21.54 2.15
C PHE A 177 -14.38 -22.66 2.72
N ARG A 178 -14.98 -23.87 2.85
CA ARG A 178 -14.28 -25.08 3.34
C ARG A 178 -13.09 -25.32 2.40
N THR A 179 -11.85 -25.40 2.89
CA THR A 179 -11.39 -26.49 3.77
C THR A 179 -10.36 -26.04 4.79
N LEU A 180 -10.34 -26.71 5.95
CA LEU A 180 -9.50 -26.41 7.11
C LEU A 180 -8.00 -26.65 6.88
N LEU A 181 -7.14 -25.86 7.55
CA LEU A 181 -6.35 -26.32 8.72
C LEU A 181 -5.39 -25.24 9.28
N GLY A 182 -5.57 -24.86 10.56
CA GLY A 182 -4.47 -24.42 11.46
C GLY A 182 -4.17 -22.92 11.60
N TRP A 183 -4.77 -22.27 12.61
CA TRP A 183 -4.40 -20.93 13.13
C TRP A 183 -3.01 -20.90 13.82
N ARG A 184 -2.32 -19.73 13.83
CA ARG A 184 -1.93 -18.90 15.01
C ARG A 184 -0.69 -17.99 14.79
N MET A 185 -0.80 -16.63 14.85
CA MET A 185 0.26 -15.65 14.47
C MET A 185 1.54 -15.76 15.28
N SER A 186 2.69 -15.90 14.62
CA SER A 186 3.16 -17.17 14.03
C SER A 186 2.37 -17.95 12.92
N ARG A 187 1.43 -17.34 12.11
CA ARG A 187 0.21 -17.90 11.38
C ARG A 187 -1.26 -17.35 11.70
N LYS A 188 -1.58 -16.11 12.16
CA LYS A 188 -3.01 -15.57 12.26
C LYS A 188 -3.19 -14.52 11.19
N SER A 189 -2.38 -13.47 11.29
CA SER A 189 -2.46 -12.29 10.44
C SER A 189 -1.95 -12.52 9.03
N LEU A 190 -1.82 -13.79 8.63
CA LEU A 190 -1.92 -14.15 7.24
C LEU A 190 -2.98 -15.25 7.17
N LEU A 191 -4.18 -14.88 6.70
CA LEU A 191 -5.14 -15.85 6.20
C LEU A 191 -4.59 -16.37 4.87
N LEU A 192 -4.44 -17.68 4.72
CA LEU A 192 -4.00 -18.27 3.46
C LEU A 192 -5.21 -18.53 2.55
N LEU A 193 -5.17 -18.01 1.33
CA LEU A 193 -6.18 -18.25 0.30
C LEU A 193 -5.53 -18.91 -0.93
N SER A 194 -6.24 -19.87 -1.53
CA SER A 194 -5.96 -20.29 -2.91
C SER A 194 -6.41 -19.18 -3.87
N VAL A 195 -5.59 -18.87 -4.86
CA VAL A 195 -5.85 -17.80 -5.83
C VAL A 195 -7.11 -18.09 -6.66
N GLU A 196 -7.34 -19.34 -7.05
CA GLU A 196 -8.56 -19.78 -7.73
C GLU A 196 -9.82 -19.43 -6.92
N THR A 197 -9.79 -19.64 -5.60
CA THR A 197 -10.93 -19.37 -4.70
C THR A 197 -11.19 -17.86 -4.48
N PHE A 198 -10.28 -16.99 -4.93
CA PHE A 198 -10.44 -15.54 -4.90
C PHE A 198 -11.00 -15.03 -6.23
N ILE A 199 -10.40 -15.42 -7.36
CA ILE A 199 -10.82 -15.01 -8.71
C ILE A 199 -12.26 -15.44 -9.02
N TRP A 200 -12.67 -16.66 -8.66
CA TRP A 200 -14.04 -17.16 -8.87
C TRP A 200 -15.12 -16.55 -7.93
N LYS A 201 -14.85 -15.41 -7.28
CA LYS A 201 -15.82 -14.65 -6.45
C LYS A 201 -15.93 -13.17 -6.80
N THR A 202 -15.07 -12.70 -7.70
CA THR A 202 -15.08 -11.33 -8.24
C THR A 202 -15.75 -11.26 -9.62
N HIS A 203 -16.40 -12.35 -10.02
CA HIS A 203 -17.31 -12.52 -11.16
C HIS A 203 -18.59 -13.21 -10.65
#